data_AF-A0A6M0AYZ4-F1
#
_entry.id   AF-A0A6M0AYZ4-F1
#
_cell.length_a   1.000
_cell.length_b   1.000
_cell.length_c   1.000
_cell.angle_alpha   90.00
_cell.angle_beta   90.00
_cell.angle_gamma   90.00
#
_symmetry.space_group_name_H-M   'P 1'
#
loop_
_entity.id
_entity.type
_entity.pdbx_description
1 polymer ?
#
loop_
_entity_poly.entity_id
_entity_poly.type
_entity_poly.pdbx_seq_one_letter_code
_entity_poly.pdbx_strand_id
1 'polypeptide(L)' 'LIELAPENAQAHYNLGVALKKRSRVTEALTAVEKALELYQSQRDNEGIEQTESLLKQLQKFL' A
#
# COMPACT_ATOMS: atom_id res chain seq x y z
N LEU A 1 -20.28 6.15 -6.43
CA LEU A 1 -20.93 5.46 -5.30
C LEU A 1 -20.14 4.21 -4.98
N ILE A 2 -19.67 4.14 -3.73
CA ILE A 2 -19.13 2.99 -3.00
C ILE A 2 -17.65 2.68 -3.27
N GLU A 3 -16.77 3.36 -2.53
CA GLU A 3 -15.49 2.79 -2.12
C GLU A 3 -15.82 1.53 -1.30
N LEU A 4 -15.72 0.36 -1.92
CA LEU A 4 -15.92 -0.91 -1.23
C LEU A 4 -14.74 -1.10 -0.27
N ALA A 5 -14.98 -0.78 1.00
CA ALA A 5 -14.06 -0.83 2.13
C ALA A 5 -12.88 0.18 2.07
N PRO A 6 -13.13 1.48 2.37
CA PRO A 6 -12.05 2.46 2.55
C PRO A 6 -11.09 2.13 3.71
N GLU A 7 -11.38 1.06 4.47
CA GLU A 7 -10.64 0.65 5.66
C GLU A 7 -9.87 -0.68 5.50
N ASN A 8 -9.89 -1.32 4.31
CA ASN A 8 -9.15 -2.57 4.11
C ASN A 8 -7.68 -2.31 3.71
N ALA A 9 -6.80 -2.25 4.71
CA ALA A 9 -5.36 -2.03 4.52
C ALA A 9 -4.73 -3.05 3.55
N GLN A 10 -5.10 -4.33 3.68
CA GLN A 10 -4.58 -5.40 2.82
C GLN A 10 -4.98 -5.23 1.35
N ALA A 11 -6.19 -4.72 1.07
CA ALA A 11 -6.64 -4.46 -0.29
C ALA A 11 -5.79 -3.37 -0.95
N HIS A 12 -5.50 -2.28 -0.22
CA HIS A 12 -4.62 -1.21 -0.67
C HIS A 12 -3.18 -1.69 -0.89
N TYR A 13 -2.65 -2.54 0.01
CA TYR A 13 -1.32 -3.14 -0.16
C TYR A 13 -1.26 -4.03 -1.42
N ASN A 14 -2.24 -4.92 -1.60
CA ASN A 14 -2.30 -5.81 -2.76
C ASN A 14 -2.44 -5.03 -4.08
N LEU A 15 -3.19 -3.92 -4.07
CA LEU A 15 -3.27 -3.00 -5.20
C LEU A 15 -1.89 -2.40 -5.52
N GLY A 16 -1.16 -1.95 -4.50
CA GLY A 16 0.22 -1.48 -4.63
C GLY A 16 1.16 -2.51 -5.28
N VAL A 17 1.12 -3.76 -4.82
CA VAL A 17 1.89 -4.87 -5.41
C VAL A 17 1.49 -5.10 -6.87
N ALA A 18 0.19 -5.08 -7.19
CA ALA A 18 -0.29 -5.27 -8.55
C ALA A 18 0.14 -4.14 -9.49
N LEU A 19 0.11 -2.89 -9.02
CA LEU A 19 0.54 -1.70 -9.77
C LEU A 19 2.05 -1.70 -10.00
N LYS A 20 2.85 -2.07 -8.99
CA LYS A 20 4.29 -2.28 -9.13
C LYS A 20 4.61 -3.28 -10.25
N LYS A 21 3.90 -4.41 -10.28
CA LYS A 21 4.08 -5.44 -11.33
C LYS A 21 3.73 -4.94 -12.73
N ARG A 22 2.92 -3.88 -12.84
CA ARG A 22 2.58 -3.19 -14.10
C ARG A 22 3.48 -1.98 -14.38
N SER A 23 4.58 -1.80 -13.63
CA SER A 23 5.47 -0.64 -13.71
C SER A 23 4.81 0.72 -13.45
N ARG A 24 3.61 0.72 -12.83
CA ARG A 24 2.89 1.94 -12.44
C ARG A 24 3.36 2.38 -11.05
N VAL A 25 4.62 2.76 -10.94
CA VAL A 25 5.31 3.01 -9.66
C VAL A 25 4.65 4.13 -8.85
N THR A 26 4.29 5.24 -9.47
CA THR A 26 3.66 6.38 -8.78
C THR A 26 2.33 5.99 -8.14
N GLU A 27 1.49 5.24 -8.86
CA GLU A 27 0.21 4.79 -8.31
C GLU A 27 0.38 3.69 -7.27
N ALA A 28 1.41 2.84 -7.43
CA ALA A 28 1.78 1.86 -6.43
C ALA A 28 2.14 2.56 -5.11
N LEU A 29 2.91 3.65 -5.14
CA LEU A 29 3.25 4.43 -3.95
C LEU A 29 1.99 4.93 -3.25
N THR A 30 1.08 5.60 -3.97
CA THR A 30 -0.17 6.10 -3.38
C THR A 30 -1.02 5.00 -2.75
N ALA A 31 -1.12 3.83 -3.39
CA ALA A 31 -1.87 2.70 -2.84
C ALA A 31 -1.21 2.12 -1.57
N VAL A 32 0.12 2.00 -1.56
CA VAL A 32 0.87 1.46 -0.43
C VAL A 32 0.92 2.45 0.75
N GLU A 33 1.00 3.76 0.49
CA GLU A 33 0.85 4.80 1.52
C GLU A 33 -0.51 4.72 2.21
N LYS A 34 -1.59 4.51 1.43
CA LYS A 34 -2.91 4.35 2.02
C LYS A 34 -3.02 3.08 2.88
N ALA A 35 -2.39 1.99 2.47
CA ALA A 35 -2.30 0.78 3.28
C ALA A 35 -1.58 1.03 4.61
N LEU A 36 -0.50 1.82 4.58
CA LEU A 36 0.28 2.15 5.78
C LEU A 36 -0.56 2.91 6.81
N GLU A 37 -1.28 3.95 6.37
CA GLU A 37 -2.18 4.72 7.24
C GLU A 37 -3.23 3.82 7.92
N LEU A 38 -3.80 2.89 7.15
CA LEU A 38 -4.83 1.98 7.64
C LEU A 38 -4.28 0.94 8.60
N TYR A 39 -3.12 0.34 8.31
CA TYR A 39 -2.45 -0.58 9.23
C TYR A 39 -2.03 0.11 10.54
N GLN A 40 -1.58 1.37 10.47
CA GLN A 40 -1.31 2.19 11.67
C GLN A 40 -2.56 2.43 12.50
N SER A 41 -3.68 2.79 11.85
CA SER A 41 -4.98 2.95 12.52
C SER A 41 -5.45 1.64 13.19
N GLN A 42 -5.20 0.50 12.53
CA GLN A 42 -5.55 -0.84 13.02
C GLN A 42 -4.56 -1.40 14.05
N ARG A 43 -3.43 -0.72 14.28
CA ARG A 43 -2.30 -1.20 15.10
C ARG A 43 -1.75 -2.55 14.63
N ASP A 44 -1.79 -2.78 13.33
CA ASP A 44 -1.22 -3.97 12.70
C ASP A 44 0.26 -3.73 12.37
N ASN A 45 1.12 -4.14 13.28
CA ASN A 45 2.56 -3.96 13.13
C ASN A 45 3.14 -4.80 11.97
N GLU A 46 2.58 -5.98 11.69
CA GLU A 46 3.04 -6.81 10.59
C GLU A 46 2.73 -6.13 9.25
N GLY A 47 1.50 -5.63 9.10
CA GLY A 47 1.09 -4.87 7.93
C GLY A 47 1.93 -3.60 7.71
N ILE A 48 2.26 -2.88 8.79
CA ILE A 48 3.17 -1.71 8.74
C ILE A 48 4.54 -2.11 8.20
N GLU A 49 5.19 -3.12 8.78
CA GLU A 49 6.53 -3.56 8.36
C GLU A 49 6.57 -4.01 6.89
N GLN A 50 5.57 -4.78 6.46
CA GLN A 50 5.46 -5.22 5.06
C GLN A 50 5.30 -4.03 4.11
N THR A 51 4.45 -3.07 4.49
CA THR A 51 4.15 -1.89 3.69
C THR A 51 5.35 -0.95 3.59
N GLU A 52 6.08 -0.72 4.68
CA GLU A 52 7.32 0.08 4.69
C GLU A 52 8.41 -0.54 3.82
N SER A 53 8.57 -1.86 3.87
CA SER A 53 9.51 -2.59 3.00
C SER A 53 9.17 -2.39 1.51
N LEU A 54 7.89 -2.42 1.16
CA LEU A 54 7.43 -2.19 -0.21
C LEU A 54 7.62 -0.72 -0.63
N LEU A 55 7.29 0.26 0.22
CA LEU A 55 7.54 1.69 -0.06
C LEU A 55 9.01 1.95 -0.35
N LYS A 56 9.91 1.41 0.48
CA LYS A 56 11.35 1.55 0.28
C LYS A 56 11.82 0.94 -1.05
N GLN A 57 11.20 -0.15 -1.50
CA GLN A 57 11.50 -0.70 -2.82
C GLN A 57 10.99 0.21 -3.93
N LEU A 58 9.75 0.72 -3.83
CA LEU A 58 9.13 1.58 -4.84
C LEU A 58 9.87 2.91 -5.02
N GLN A 59 10.36 3.50 -3.92
CA GLN A 59 11.15 4.73 -3.94
C GLN A 59 12.48 4.60 -4.69
N LYS A 60 13.01 3.38 -4.88
CA LYS A 60 14.24 3.17 -5.67
C LYS A 60 14.02 3.27 -7.19
N PHE A 61 12.77 3.28 -7.64
CA PHE A 61 12.40 3.40 -9.05
C PHE A 61 12.09 4.84 -9.48
N LEU A 62 12.16 5.78 -8.54
CA LEU A 62 12.09 7.23 -8.79
C LEU A 62 13.51 7.81 -8.81
#